data_AF-A0A3A8KII5-F1
#
_entry.id   AF-A0A3A8KII5-F1
#
_cell.length_a   1.000
_cell.length_b   1.000
_cell.length_c   1.000
_cell.angle_alpha   90.00
_cell.angle_beta   90.00
_cell.angle_gamma   90.00
#
_symmetry.space_group_name_H-M   'P 1'
#
loop_
_entity.id
_entity.type
_entity.pdbx_description
1 polymer ?
#
loop_
_entity_poly.entity_id
_entity_poly.type
_entity_poly.pdbx_seq_one_letter_code
_entity_poly.pdbx_strand_id
1 'polypeptide(L)'
;MVRELVPDAFWQRVAPLLPPPRPKKKLGRPRADDRAALEAIVFVLRSGIPWEMLPRKQFGLSGMTAWRRLEEWTRAGVWEQLQARLL
;
A
#
# COMPACT_ATOMS: atom_id res chain seq x y z
N MET A 1 -14.81 -6.58 4.59
CA MET A 1 -14.63 -5.54 3.55
C MET A 1 -13.17 -5.17 3.28
N VAL A 2 -12.42 -4.45 4.14
CA VAL A 2 -11.03 -4.06 3.79
C VAL A 2 -10.07 -5.25 3.78
N ARG A 3 -10.10 -6.09 4.83
CA ARG A 3 -9.28 -7.31 4.94
C ARG A 3 -9.51 -8.34 3.83
N GLU A 4 -10.64 -8.27 3.12
CA GLU A 4 -10.92 -9.17 1.98
C GLU A 4 -10.20 -8.74 0.70
N LEU A 5 -9.81 -7.46 0.59
CA LEU A 5 -9.10 -6.98 -0.60
C LEU A 5 -7.66 -7.50 -0.65
N VAL A 6 -7.05 -7.70 0.52
CA VAL A 6 -5.70 -8.22 0.68
C VAL A 6 -5.76 -9.39 1.66
N PRO A 7 -6.03 -10.61 1.15
CA PRO A 7 -5.97 -11.82 1.96
C PRO A 7 -4.61 -11.96 2.64
N ASP A 8 -4.59 -12.56 3.83
CA ASP A 8 -3.36 -12.72 4.63
C ASP A 8 -2.24 -13.43 3.83
N ALA A 9 -2.58 -14.45 3.06
CA ALA A 9 -1.64 -15.18 2.22
C ALA A 9 -0.99 -14.29 1.14
N PHE A 10 -1.74 -13.34 0.57
CA PHE A 10 -1.19 -12.38 -0.38
C PHE A 10 -0.31 -11.36 0.33
N TRP A 11 -0.77 -10.84 1.47
CA TRP A 11 0.03 -9.94 2.30
C TRP A 11 1.38 -10.55 2.69
N GLN A 12 1.41 -11.82 3.10
CA GLN A 12 2.64 -12.53 3.45
C GLN A 12 3.65 -12.63 2.29
N ARG A 13 3.20 -12.61 1.04
CA ARG A 13 4.07 -12.61 -0.14
C ARG A 13 4.62 -11.21 -0.46
N VAL A 14 3.80 -10.18 -0.25
CA VAL A 14 4.14 -8.78 -0.56
C VAL A 14 4.99 -8.14 0.54
N ALA A 15 4.64 -8.32 1.82
CA ALA A 15 5.29 -7.65 2.94
C ALA A 15 6.84 -7.75 2.95
N PRO A 16 7.45 -8.92 2.64
CA PRO A 16 8.91 -9.04 2.61
C PRO A 16 9.59 -8.31 1.44
N LEU A 17 8.83 -7.92 0.42
CA LEU A 17 9.34 -7.19 -0.76
C LEU A 17 9.34 -5.67 -0.53
N LEU A 18 8.64 -5.20 0.50
CA LEU A 18 8.46 -3.77 0.71
C LEU A 18 9.77 -3.12 1.14
N PRO A 19 10.14 -1.97 0.55
CA PRO A 19 11.33 -1.25 0.95
C PRO A 19 11.21 -0.80 2.41
N PRO A 20 12.31 -0.81 3.18
CA PRO A 20 12.29 -0.35 4.56
C PRO A 20 11.86 1.12 4.61
N PRO A 21 11.10 1.53 5.64
CA PRO A 21 10.66 2.90 5.78
C PRO A 21 11.89 3.82 5.90
N ARG A 22 11.91 4.87 5.07
CA ARG A 22 12.99 5.86 5.11
C ARG A 22 13.12 6.45 6.53
N PRO A 23 14.35 6.53 7.08
CA PRO A 23 14.57 7.05 8.43
C PRO A 23 14.07 8.49 8.52
N LYS A 24 13.25 8.78 9.54
CA LYS A 24 12.70 10.12 9.76
C LYS A 24 13.71 10.99 10.50
N LYS A 25 14.00 12.18 9.96
CA LYS A 25 14.84 13.20 10.61
C LYS A 25 14.12 13.98 11.73
N LYS A 26 12.79 13.89 11.86
CA LYS A 26 11.99 14.63 12.87
C LYS A 26 10.83 13.78 13.43
N LEU A 27 10.44 14.10 14.67
CA LEU A 27 9.27 13.57 15.39
C LEU A 27 7.98 14.08 14.70
N GLY A 28 7.44 13.31 13.76
CA GLY A 28 6.19 13.61 13.06
C GLY A 28 5.23 12.43 13.09
N ARG A 29 4.02 12.61 12.55
CA ARG A 29 2.99 11.55 12.49
C ARG A 29 3.61 10.23 12.01
N PRO A 30 3.38 9.10 12.71
CA PRO A 30 3.87 7.79 12.30
C PRO A 30 3.53 7.48 10.83
N ARG A 31 4.38 6.68 10.18
CA ARG A 31 4.12 6.24 8.81
C ARG A 31 2.83 5.41 8.83
N ALA A 32 1.96 5.61 7.84
CA ALA A 32 0.76 4.78 7.70
C ALA A 32 1.16 3.32 7.53
N ASP A 33 0.36 2.43 8.12
CA ASP A 33 0.54 0.99 8.01
C ASP A 33 0.63 0.54 6.54
N ASP A 34 1.60 -0.33 6.26
CA ASP A 34 1.92 -0.75 4.90
C ASP A 34 0.81 -1.65 4.33
N ARG A 35 0.17 -2.47 5.16
CA ARG A 35 -0.95 -3.29 4.72
C ARG A 35 -2.16 -2.44 4.40
N ALA A 36 -2.48 -1.47 5.25
CA ALA A 36 -3.56 -0.52 4.99
C ALA A 36 -3.31 0.28 3.69
N ALA A 37 -2.05 0.61 3.39
CA ALA A 37 -1.69 1.25 2.12
C ALA A 37 -1.94 0.33 0.92
N LEU A 38 -1.57 -0.94 1.00
CA LEU A 38 -1.84 -1.93 -0.05
C LEU A 38 -3.35 -2.13 -0.26
N GLU A 39 -4.11 -2.27 0.83
CA GLU A 39 -5.57 -2.40 0.78
C GLU A 39 -6.23 -1.18 0.13
N ALA A 40 -5.77 0.02 0.45
CA ALA A 40 -6.25 1.27 -0.16
C ALA A 40 -5.91 1.36 -1.65
N ILE A 41 -4.70 0.96 -2.06
CA ILE A 41 -4.28 0.90 -3.46
C ILE A 41 -5.21 -0.04 -4.23
N VAL A 42 -5.38 -1.28 -3.75
CA VAL A 42 -6.24 -2.28 -4.40
C VAL A 42 -7.68 -1.79 -4.50
N PHE A 43 -8.19 -1.14 -3.46
CA PHE A 43 -9.54 -0.56 -3.47
C PHE A 43 -9.71 0.49 -4.58
N VAL A 44 -8.80 1.46 -4.66
CA VAL A 44 -8.86 2.53 -5.67
C VAL A 44 -8.72 1.96 -7.08
N LEU A 45 -7.78 1.05 -7.29
CA LEU A 45 -7.58 0.42 -8.61
C LEU A 45 -8.79 -0.41 -9.05
N ARG A 46 -9.46 -1.10 -8.13
CA ARG A 46 -10.66 -1.90 -8.43
C ARG A 46 -11.91 -1.05 -8.64
N SER A 47 -12.07 0.01 -7.87
CA SER A 47 -13.27 0.87 -7.92
C SER A 47 -13.18 1.99 -8.96
N GLY A 48 -11.97 2.35 -9.41
CA GLY A 48 -11.75 3.42 -10.37
C GLY A 48 -12.01 4.83 -9.83
N ILE A 49 -12.21 4.98 -8.52
CA ILE A 49 -12.47 6.29 -7.92
C ILE A 49 -11.19 7.16 -7.92
N PRO A 50 -11.33 8.49 -7.93
CA PRO A 50 -10.20 9.38 -7.67
C PRO A 50 -9.56 9.10 -6.31
N TRP A 51 -8.23 9.25 -6.21
CA TRP A 51 -7.49 9.04 -4.97
C TRP A 51 -7.98 9.95 -3.83
N GLU A 52 -8.41 11.17 -4.13
CA GLU A 52 -8.96 12.13 -3.19
C GLU A 52 -10.24 11.64 -2.52
N MET A 53 -10.99 10.78 -3.21
CA MET A 53 -12.26 10.19 -2.74
C MET A 53 -12.08 8.92 -1.91
N LEU A 54 -10.84 8.48 -1.64
CA LEU A 54 -10.59 7.32 -0.79
C LEU A 54 -11.26 7.52 0.60
N PRO A 55 -12.09 6.57 1.10
CA PRO A 55 -12.70 6.63 2.42
C PRO A 55 -11.68 6.59 3.57
N ARG A 56 -11.14 7.74 3.96
CA ARG A 56 -10.02 7.84 4.93
C ARG A 56 -10.30 7.18 6.28
N LYS A 57 -11.54 7.23 6.77
CA LYS A 57 -11.93 6.60 8.05
C LYS A 57 -11.78 5.08 8.01
N GLN A 58 -11.95 4.46 6.85
CA GLN A 58 -11.89 3.02 6.67
C GLN A 58 -10.45 2.49 6.54
N PHE A 59 -9.57 3.25 5.88
CA PHE A 59 -8.18 2.83 5.62
C PHE A 59 -7.14 3.48 6.55
N GLY A 60 -7.54 4.48 7.35
CA GLY A 60 -6.63 5.18 8.26
C GLY A 60 -5.60 6.10 7.59
N LEU A 61 -5.70 6.28 6.27
CA LEU A 61 -4.78 7.08 5.45
C LEU A 61 -5.51 7.83 4.33
N SER A 62 -4.85 8.82 3.73
CA SER A 62 -5.36 9.53 2.56
C SER A 62 -5.00 8.80 1.27
N GLY A 63 -5.82 8.90 0.23
CA GLY A 63 -5.47 8.29 -1.06
C GLY A 63 -4.18 8.84 -1.67
N MET A 64 -3.82 10.10 -1.38
CA MET A 64 -2.49 10.61 -1.74
C MET A 64 -1.34 9.87 -1.05
N THR A 65 -1.55 9.39 0.17
CA THR A 65 -0.57 8.54 0.87
C THR A 65 -0.47 7.16 0.22
N ALA A 66 -1.61 6.59 -0.19
CA ALA A 66 -1.66 5.34 -0.96
C ALA A 66 -0.96 5.48 -2.33
N TRP A 67 -1.25 6.54 -3.07
CA TRP A 67 -0.62 6.82 -4.36
C TRP A 67 0.91 7.00 -4.25
N ARG A 68 1.38 7.78 -3.28
CA ARG A 68 2.83 7.91 -3.01
C ARG A 68 3.47 6.56 -2.65
N ARG A 69 2.70 5.69 -2.00
CA ARG A 69 3.17 4.35 -1.64
C ARG A 69 3.27 3.44 -2.87
N LEU A 70 2.26 3.48 -3.73
CA LEU A 70 2.28 2.80 -5.02
C LEU A 70 3.50 3.24 -5.83
N GLU A 71 3.75 4.54 -5.96
CA GLU A 71 4.90 5.09 -6.67
C GLU A 71 6.24 4.63 -6.04
N GLU A 72 6.36 4.69 -4.71
CA GLU A 72 7.55 4.22 -3.98
C GLU A 72 7.82 2.74 -4.21
N TRP A 73 6.80 1.89 -4.16
CA TRP A 73 6.92 0.45 -4.36
C TRP A 73 7.19 0.08 -5.81
N THR A 74 6.58 0.78 -6.77
CA THR A 74 6.89 0.62 -8.20
C THR A 74 8.35 0.97 -8.48
N ARG A 75 8.84 2.11 -7.96
CA ARG A 75 10.27 2.47 -8.13
C ARG A 75 11.23 1.50 -7.48
N ALA A 76 10.81 0.83 -6.41
CA ALA A 76 11.59 -0.20 -5.73
C ALA A 76 11.52 -1.59 -6.39
N GLY A 77 10.75 -1.74 -7.47
CA GLY A 77 10.62 -3.01 -8.19
C GLY A 77 9.79 -4.06 -7.43
N VAL A 78 8.91 -3.64 -6.52
CA VAL A 78 8.13 -4.57 -5.67
C VAL A 78 7.23 -5.46 -6.51
N TRP A 79 6.60 -4.90 -7.55
CA TRP A 79 5.62 -5.60 -8.36
C TRP A 79 6.26 -6.62 -9.29
N GLU A 80 7.42 -6.30 -9.85
CA GLU A 80 8.23 -7.16 -10.69
C GLU A 80 8.74 -8.36 -9.88
N GLN A 81 9.25 -8.10 -8.66
CA GLN A 81 9.66 -9.17 -7.74
C GLN A 81 8.48 -10.05 -7.31
N LEU A 82 7.30 -9.45 -7.11
CA LEU A 82 6.09 -10.19 -6.78
C LEU A 82 5.65 -11.08 -7.95
N GLN A 83 5.64 -10.54 -9.18
CA GLN A 83 5.29 -11.28 -10.38
C GLN A 83 6.23 -12.46 -10.61
N ALA A 84 7.54 -12.26 -10.44
CA ALA A 84 8.54 -13.33 -10.56
C ALA A 84 8.38 -14.47 -9.52
N ARG A 85 7.69 -14.22 -8.39
CA ARG A 85 7.39 -15.25 -7.38
C ARG A 85 6.09 -16.02 -7.63
N LEU A 86 5.25 -15.54 -8.57
CA LEU A 86 3.94 -16.11 -8.88
C LEU A 86 3.95 -16.91 -10.20
N LEU A 87 5.01 -16.77 -10.99
CA LEU A 87 5.30 -17.54 -12.21
C LEU A 87 6.29 -18.66 -11.88
#